data_AF-A0A497NIB0-F1
#
_entry.id   AF-A0A497NIB0-F1
#
_cell.length_a   1.000
_cell.length_b   1.000
_cell.length_c   1.000
_cell.angle_alpha   90.00
_cell.angle_beta   90.00
_cell.angle_gamma   90.00
#
_symmetry.space_group_name_H-M   'P 1'
#
loop_
_entity.id
_entity.type
_entity.pdbx_description
1 polymer ?
#
loop_
_entity_poly.entity_id
_entity_poly.type
_entity_poly.pdbx_seq_one_letter_code
_entity_poly.pdbx_strand_id
1 'polypeptide(L)'
;MEKMPKGKPWTKAEVDKLRALLKRKEPWEVIAANLHRTVDAVKKKAKRLGLEVVVSHPRSPPTTSALDIPKDLPSIQEALQILAGALKAAAQPGLDNTEIQRLQVVATLARTYEALLTNFMRYREIEKRLVELEAKYARLAQEKTKGHAAK
;
A
#
# COMPACT_ATOMS: atom_id res chain seq x y z
N MET A 1 -7.25 20.71 -24.35
CA MET A 1 -6.61 21.01 -23.05
C MET A 1 -7.16 22.34 -22.57
N GLU A 2 -8.11 22.31 -21.64
CA GLU A 2 -8.77 23.49 -21.11
C GLU A 2 -7.83 24.21 -20.14
N LYS A 3 -7.46 25.45 -20.47
CA LYS A 3 -6.56 26.28 -19.65
C LYS A 3 -7.33 26.77 -18.42
N MET A 4 -7.07 26.20 -17.24
CA MET A 4 -7.59 26.73 -15.99
C MET A 4 -7.21 28.22 -15.82
N PRO A 5 -8.14 29.11 -15.43
CA PRO A 5 -7.84 30.50 -15.19
C PRO A 5 -6.89 30.61 -13.98
N LYS A 6 -5.70 31.19 -14.22
CA LYS A 6 -4.75 31.47 -13.14
C LYS A 6 -5.39 32.45 -12.16
N GLY A 7 -5.54 32.04 -10.90
CA GLY A 7 -6.09 32.90 -9.84
C GLY A 7 -5.28 34.19 -9.67
N LYS A 8 -5.95 35.27 -9.21
CA LYS A 8 -5.36 36.61 -9.07
C LYS A 8 -4.01 36.56 -8.34
N PRO A 9 -2.91 37.04 -8.97
CA PRO A 9 -1.59 37.01 -8.36
C PRO A 9 -1.56 37.82 -7.06
N TRP A 10 -0.70 37.41 -6.13
CA TRP A 10 -0.50 38.11 -4.85
C TRP A 10 0.44 39.29 -5.05
N THR A 11 0.00 40.48 -4.66
CA THR A 11 0.83 41.68 -4.65
C THR A 11 1.73 41.70 -3.41
N LYS A 12 2.85 42.43 -3.48
CA LYS A 12 3.78 42.58 -2.34
C LYS A 12 3.07 43.19 -1.12
N ALA A 13 2.22 44.19 -1.33
CA ALA A 13 1.44 44.83 -0.27
C ALA A 13 0.47 43.86 0.43
N GLU A 14 -0.20 42.96 -0.31
CA GLU A 14 -1.04 41.91 0.30
C GLU A 14 -0.22 40.93 1.14
N VAL A 15 0.99 40.58 0.69
CA VAL A 15 1.90 39.70 1.44
C VAL A 15 2.39 40.35 2.73
N ASP A 16 2.73 41.64 2.69
CA ASP A 16 3.18 42.38 3.86
C ASP A 16 2.05 42.57 4.88
N LYS A 17 0.82 42.86 4.41
CA LYS A 17 -0.38 42.89 5.27
C LYS A 17 -0.67 41.52 5.90
N LEU A 18 -0.56 40.44 5.13
CA LEU A 18 -0.73 39.08 5.64
C LEU A 18 0.26 38.78 6.78
N ARG A 19 1.54 39.16 6.63
CA ARG A 19 2.56 39.02 7.67
C ARG A 19 2.20 39.82 8.93
N ALA A 20 1.76 41.07 8.77
CA ALA A 20 1.39 41.92 9.89
C ALA A 20 0.18 41.37 10.67
N LEU A 21 -0.86 40.90 9.96
CA LEU A 21 -2.07 40.36 10.58
C LEU A 21 -1.81 39.02 11.29
N LEU A 22 -0.97 38.16 10.72
CA LEU A 22 -0.54 36.92 11.37
C LEU A 22 0.30 37.19 12.62
N LYS A 23 1.17 38.21 12.59
CA LYS A 23 1.94 38.64 13.77
C LYS A 23 1.03 39.12 14.91
N ARG A 24 -0.12 39.72 14.57
CA ARG A 24 -1.16 40.15 15.52
C ARG A 24 -2.09 39.02 15.97
N LYS A 25 -1.92 37.79 15.45
CA LYS A 25 -2.76 36.62 15.74
C LYS A 25 -4.25 36.84 15.46
N GLU A 26 -4.56 37.62 14.43
CA GLU A 26 -5.94 37.82 13.98
C GLU A 26 -6.53 36.50 13.44
N PRO A 27 -7.84 36.25 13.63
CA PRO A 27 -8.49 35.05 13.12
C PRO A 27 -8.55 35.08 11.58
N TRP A 28 -8.51 33.90 10.97
CA TRP A 28 -8.37 33.73 9.51
C TRP A 28 -9.48 34.43 8.71
N GLU A 29 -10.68 34.51 9.27
CA GLU A 29 -11.86 35.16 8.72
C GLU A 29 -11.66 36.67 8.61
N VAL A 30 -11.06 37.28 9.64
CA VAL A 30 -10.73 38.71 9.66
C VAL A 30 -9.60 39.01 8.68
N ILE A 31 -8.61 38.12 8.57
CA ILE A 31 -7.51 38.27 7.60
C ILE A 31 -8.05 38.17 6.16
N ALA A 32 -8.95 37.21 5.91
CA ALA A 32 -9.60 37.01 4.61
C ALA A 32 -10.42 38.23 4.19
N ALA A 33 -11.22 38.78 5.12
CA ALA A 33 -11.99 39.99 4.88
C ALA A 33 -11.09 41.20 4.56
N ASN A 34 -10.01 41.40 5.34
CA ASN A 34 -9.05 42.50 5.13
C ASN A 34 -8.28 42.41 3.81
N LEU A 35 -8.05 41.20 3.30
CA LEU A 35 -7.32 40.97 2.06
C LEU A 35 -8.26 40.78 0.85
N HIS A 36 -9.58 40.84 1.05
CA HIS A 36 -10.59 40.54 0.04
C HIS A 36 -10.32 39.22 -0.71
N ARG A 37 -9.90 38.19 0.03
CA ARG A 37 -9.57 36.86 -0.49
C ARG A 37 -10.27 35.80 0.33
N THR A 38 -10.47 34.62 -0.25
CA THR A 38 -11.04 33.50 0.49
C THR A 38 -10.10 33.06 1.61
N VAL A 39 -10.68 32.60 2.73
CA VAL A 39 -9.94 32.02 3.87
C VAL A 39 -8.95 30.96 3.40
N ASP A 40 -9.38 30.15 2.44
CA ASP A 40 -8.59 29.06 1.86
C ASP A 40 -7.37 29.56 1.06
N ALA A 41 -7.52 30.66 0.32
CA ALA A 41 -6.41 31.30 -0.39
C ALA A 41 -5.39 31.91 0.59
N VAL A 42 -5.86 32.50 1.69
CA VAL A 42 -5.02 33.06 2.75
C VAL A 42 -4.21 31.96 3.45
N LYS A 43 -4.85 30.86 3.87
CA LYS A 43 -4.19 29.71 4.50
C LYS A 43 -3.12 29.11 3.60
N LYS A 44 -3.45 28.84 2.32
CA LYS A 44 -2.49 28.32 1.32
C LYS A 44 -1.30 29.27 1.11
N LYS A 45 -1.54 30.58 1.10
CA LYS A 45 -0.46 31.56 0.96
C LYS A 45 0.42 31.64 2.20
N ALA A 46 -0.17 31.65 3.40
CA ALA A 46 0.56 31.64 4.67
C ALA A 46 1.46 30.41 4.79
N LYS A 47 0.93 29.22 4.45
CA LYS A 47 1.70 27.97 4.37
C LYS A 47 2.86 28.04 3.38
N ARG A 48 2.63 28.57 2.17
CA ARG A 48 3.68 28.74 1.14
C ARG A 48 4.78 29.70 1.57
N LEU A 49 4.44 30.70 2.38
CA LEU A 49 5.38 31.68 2.92
C LEU A 49 6.05 31.21 4.23
N GLY A 50 5.72 30.01 4.73
CA GLY A 50 6.27 29.47 5.98
C GLY A 50 5.86 30.26 7.23
N LEU A 51 4.73 30.98 7.17
CA LEU A 51 4.25 31.84 8.27
C LEU A 51 3.35 31.11 9.27
N GLU A 52 3.01 29.85 8.99
CA GLU A 52 2.23 28.99 9.87
C GLU A 52 3.17 28.22 10.80
N VAL A 53 2.98 28.35 12.11
CA VAL A 53 3.61 27.47 13.10
C VAL A 53 2.92 26.11 12.98
N VAL A 54 3.39 25.32 12.01
CA VAL A 54 2.95 23.95 11.84
C VAL A 54 3.47 23.17 13.04
N VAL A 55 2.57 22.70 13.90
CA VAL A 55 2.88 21.57 14.80
C VAL A 55 3.39 20.47 13.88
N SER A 56 4.70 20.21 13.94
CA SER A 56 5.39 19.32 13.04
C SER A 56 4.81 17.92 13.20
N HIS A 57 3.88 17.56 12.33
CA HIS A 57 3.62 16.14 12.11
C HIS A 57 4.83 15.64 11.33
N PRO A 58 5.57 14.64 11.83
CA PRO A 58 6.71 14.10 11.11
C PRO A 58 6.26 13.77 9.69
N ARG A 59 6.99 14.29 8.70
CA ARG A 59 6.72 14.01 7.29
C ARG A 59 6.59 12.49 7.15
N SER A 60 5.45 12.03 6.63
CA SER A 60 5.33 10.63 6.23
C SER A 60 6.53 10.28 5.35
N PRO A 61 7.23 9.17 5.64
CA PRO A 61 8.35 8.75 4.81
C PRO A 61 7.91 8.61 3.35
N PRO A 62 8.84 8.82 2.40
CA PRO A 62 8.54 8.75 0.97
C PRO A 62 7.82 7.44 0.63
N THR A 63 6.79 7.53 -0.22
CA THR A 63 5.82 6.47 -0.55
C THR A 63 6.41 5.24 -1.25
N THR A 64 7.70 5.22 -1.49
CA THR A 64 8.42 4.14 -2.18
C THR A 64 9.62 3.72 -1.34
N SER A 65 9.36 3.00 -0.25
CA SER A 65 10.37 2.10 0.31
C SER A 65 10.46 0.89 -0.62
N ALA A 66 11.66 0.54 -1.07
CA ALA A 66 11.90 -0.70 -1.79
C ALA A 66 11.35 -1.86 -0.94
N LEU A 67 10.47 -2.67 -1.52
CA LEU A 67 9.95 -3.86 -0.84
C LEU A 67 11.01 -4.96 -0.99
N ASP A 68 11.54 -5.42 0.13
CA ASP A 68 12.42 -6.59 0.14
C ASP A 68 11.56 -7.82 -0.17
N ILE A 69 11.66 -8.29 -1.42
CA ILE A 69 11.00 -9.50 -1.87
C ILE A 69 11.79 -10.70 -1.32
N PRO A 70 11.18 -11.57 -0.49
CA PRO A 70 11.85 -12.77 0.00
C PRO A 70 12.30 -13.68 -1.16
N LYS A 71 13.49 -14.29 -1.04
CA LYS A 71 14.01 -15.23 -2.06
C LYS A 71 13.17 -16.50 -2.16
N ASP A 72 12.62 -16.94 -1.03
CA ASP A 72 11.78 -18.11 -0.92
C ASP A 72 10.37 -17.69 -0.50
N LEU A 73 9.35 -18.39 -1.02
CA LEU A 73 7.99 -18.16 -0.54
C LEU A 73 7.91 -18.53 0.95
N PRO A 74 7.23 -17.72 1.78
CA PRO A 74 6.94 -18.10 3.15
C PRO A 74 6.18 -19.42 3.16
N SER A 75 6.47 -20.26 4.15
CA SER A 75 5.72 -21.49 4.37
C SER A 75 4.26 -21.17 4.71
N ILE A 76 3.38 -22.15 4.50
CA ILE A 76 1.95 -22.06 4.79
C ILE A 76 1.72 -21.61 6.24
N GLN A 77 2.46 -22.21 7.17
CA GLN A 77 2.35 -21.93 8.59
C GLN A 77 2.77 -20.49 8.92
N GLU A 78 3.85 -20.00 8.32
CA GLU A 78 4.32 -18.62 8.51
C GLU A 78 3.30 -17.61 7.96
N ALA A 79 2.73 -17.87 6.78
CA ALA A 79 1.69 -17.03 6.21
C ALA A 79 0.43 -16.99 7.10
N LEU A 80 0.01 -18.13 7.66
CA LEU A 80 -1.11 -18.23 8.60
C LEU A 80 -0.82 -17.51 9.93
N GLN A 81 0.43 -17.50 10.41
CA GLN A 81 0.81 -16.77 11.61
C GLN A 81 0.76 -15.25 11.39
N ILE A 82 1.25 -14.77 10.24
CA ILE A 82 1.16 -13.35 9.85
C ILE A 82 -0.31 -12.93 9.78
N LEU A 83 -1.16 -13.76 9.18
CA LEU A 83 -2.60 -13.54 9.11
C LEU A 83 -3.23 -13.40 10.50
N ALA A 84 -2.95 -14.35 11.38
CA ALA A 84 -3.50 -14.36 12.73
C ALA A 84 -3.11 -13.09 13.52
N GLY A 85 -1.87 -12.62 13.34
CA GLY A 85 -1.41 -11.35 13.90
C GLY A 85 -2.20 -10.15 13.39
N ALA A 86 -2.42 -10.06 12.07
CA ALA A 86 -3.19 -8.98 11.47
C ALA A 86 -4.67 -8.98 11.92
N LEU A 87 -5.29 -10.15 12.02
CA LEU A 87 -6.65 -10.29 12.54
C LEU A 87 -6.77 -9.80 13.99
N LYS A 88 -5.78 -10.15 14.84
CA LYS A 88 -5.75 -9.71 16.24
C LYS A 88 -5.60 -8.20 16.36
N ALA A 89 -4.79 -7.59 15.48
CA ALA A 89 -4.65 -6.13 15.41
C ALA A 89 -5.95 -5.45 14.97
N ALA A 90 -6.67 -6.02 13.98
CA ALA A 90 -7.95 -5.48 13.53
C ALA A 90 -9.07 -5.52 14.57
N ALA A 91 -8.99 -6.44 15.53
CA ALA A 91 -9.98 -6.56 16.59
C ALA A 91 -9.82 -5.53 17.72
N GLN A 92 -8.72 -4.75 17.75
CA GLN A 92 -8.49 -3.76 18.81
C GLN A 92 -9.31 -2.48 18.56
N PRO A 93 -9.90 -1.87 19.60
CA PRO A 93 -10.56 -0.57 19.47
C PRO A 93 -9.54 0.57 19.30
N GLY A 94 -9.99 1.71 18.77
CA GLY A 94 -9.17 2.92 18.64
C GLY A 94 -8.36 3.02 17.34
N LEU A 95 -8.67 2.17 16.35
CA LEU A 95 -8.05 2.22 15.03
C LEU A 95 -8.48 3.48 14.24
N ASP A 96 -7.53 4.14 13.61
CA ASP A 96 -7.80 5.21 12.66
C ASP A 96 -8.24 4.67 11.28
N ASN A 97 -8.78 5.54 10.42
CA ASN A 97 -9.26 5.14 9.09
C ASN A 97 -8.16 4.53 8.19
N THR A 98 -6.91 4.95 8.36
CA THR A 98 -5.76 4.42 7.61
C THR A 98 -5.41 3.01 8.08
N GLU A 99 -5.48 2.77 9.39
CA GLU A 99 -5.27 1.46 9.99
C GLU A 99 -6.36 0.48 9.58
N ILE A 100 -7.64 0.91 9.59
CA ILE A 100 -8.75 0.09 9.09
C ILE A 100 -8.53 -0.31 7.63
N GLN A 101 -8.15 0.64 6.76
CA GLN A 101 -7.85 0.35 5.36
C GLN A 101 -6.69 -0.62 5.20
N ARG A 102 -5.61 -0.47 5.98
CA ARG A 102 -4.47 -1.40 5.95
C ARG A 102 -4.88 -2.81 6.36
N LEU A 103 -5.68 -2.95 7.41
CA LEU A 103 -6.17 -4.25 7.87
C LEU A 103 -7.09 -4.90 6.83
N GLN A 104 -7.93 -4.11 6.17
CA GLN A 104 -8.78 -4.59 5.08
C GLN A 104 -7.95 -5.11 3.90
N VAL A 105 -6.87 -4.41 3.52
CA VAL A 105 -5.92 -4.87 2.51
C VAL A 105 -5.28 -6.20 2.93
N VAL A 106 -4.83 -6.33 4.18
CA VAL A 106 -4.25 -7.59 4.68
C VAL A 106 -5.27 -8.74 4.63
N ALA A 107 -6.52 -8.50 5.04
CA ALA A 107 -7.59 -9.50 4.99
C ALA A 107 -7.95 -9.92 3.56
N THR A 108 -7.89 -9.01 2.60
CA THR A 108 -8.08 -9.34 1.17
C THR A 108 -6.91 -10.16 0.64
N LEU A 109 -5.67 -9.75 0.91
CA LEU A 109 -4.46 -10.45 0.45
C LEU A 109 -4.36 -11.87 1.02
N ALA A 110 -4.78 -12.05 2.26
CA ALA A 110 -4.91 -13.33 2.91
C ALA A 110 -5.79 -14.34 2.15
N ARG A 111 -7.02 -13.92 1.80
CA ARG A 111 -7.94 -14.77 1.02
C ARG A 111 -7.34 -15.14 -0.33
N THR A 112 -6.66 -14.20 -0.99
CA THR A 112 -6.00 -14.49 -2.26
C THR A 112 -4.84 -15.46 -2.08
N TYR A 113 -4.09 -15.37 -0.97
CA TYR A 113 -2.99 -16.27 -0.68
C TYR A 113 -3.47 -17.70 -0.41
N GLU A 114 -4.56 -17.89 0.35
CA GLU A 114 -5.17 -19.20 0.59
C GLU A 114 -5.58 -19.90 -0.72
N ALA A 115 -6.20 -19.16 -1.65
CA ALA A 115 -6.59 -19.69 -2.95
C ALA A 115 -5.37 -20.08 -3.81
N LEU A 116 -4.34 -19.24 -3.86
CA LEU A 116 -3.10 -19.51 -4.61
C LEU A 116 -2.35 -20.71 -4.04
N LEU A 117 -2.29 -20.81 -2.71
CA LEU A 117 -1.63 -21.92 -2.04
C LEU A 117 -2.34 -23.26 -2.29
N THR A 118 -3.67 -23.26 -2.24
CA THR A 118 -4.47 -24.46 -2.57
C THR A 118 -4.18 -24.96 -3.99
N ASN A 119 -4.07 -24.04 -4.95
CA ASN A 119 -3.70 -24.37 -6.32
C ASN A 119 -2.27 -24.92 -6.40
N PHE A 120 -1.31 -24.30 -5.71
CA PHE A 120 0.08 -24.78 -5.66
C PHE A 120 0.18 -26.22 -5.11
N MET A 121 -0.51 -26.52 -4.01
CA MET A 121 -0.54 -27.86 -3.44
C MET A 121 -1.11 -28.89 -4.41
N ARG A 122 -2.18 -28.53 -5.13
CA ARG A 122 -2.76 -29.39 -6.19
C ARG A 122 -1.77 -29.65 -7.32
N TYR A 123 -1.05 -28.62 -7.78
CA TYR A 123 -0.03 -28.79 -8.82
C TYR A 123 1.11 -29.71 -8.39
N ARG A 124 1.61 -29.56 -7.15
CA ARG A 124 2.65 -30.45 -6.59
C ARG A 124 2.21 -31.91 -6.55
N GLU A 125 0.95 -32.18 -6.19
CA GLU A 125 0.42 -33.55 -6.20
C GLU A 125 0.36 -34.13 -7.62
N ILE A 126 -0.07 -33.33 -8.60
CA ILE A 126 -0.12 -33.73 -10.01
C ILE A 126 1.30 -34.03 -10.53
N GLU A 127 2.27 -33.15 -10.26
CA GLU A 127 3.68 -33.36 -10.65
C GLU A 127 4.24 -34.66 -10.06
N LYS A 128 3.95 -34.94 -8.78
CA LYS A 128 4.37 -36.21 -8.15
C LYS A 128 3.78 -37.42 -8.88
N ARG A 129 2.47 -37.40 -9.15
CA ARG A 129 1.81 -38.50 -9.89
C ARG A 129 2.37 -38.67 -11.29
N LEU A 130 2.73 -37.58 -11.97
CA LEU A 130 3.34 -37.61 -13.29
C LEU A 130 4.69 -38.34 -13.27
N VAL A 131 5.56 -37.99 -12.33
CA VAL A 131 6.87 -38.67 -12.15
C VAL A 131 6.70 -40.16 -11.84
N GLU A 132 5.73 -40.52 -11.00
CA GLU A 132 5.42 -41.93 -10.71
C GLU A 132 4.92 -42.67 -11.96
N LEU A 133 4.11 -42.01 -12.80
CA LEU A 133 3.60 -42.58 -14.05
C LEU A 133 4.74 -42.80 -15.05
N GLU A 134 5.60 -41.81 -15.24
CA GLU A 134 6.78 -41.89 -16.12
C GLU A 134 7.69 -43.04 -15.69
N ALA A 135 7.94 -43.20 -14.38
CA ALA A 135 8.71 -44.30 -13.84
C ALA A 135 8.06 -45.67 -14.11
N LYS A 136 6.72 -45.77 -13.97
CA LYS A 136 5.98 -47.01 -14.29
C LYS A 136 6.08 -47.36 -15.78
N TYR A 137 5.90 -46.39 -16.67
CA TYR A 137 6.01 -46.62 -18.11
C TYR A 137 7.43 -47.01 -18.52
N ALA A 138 8.46 -46.38 -17.94
CA ALA A 138 9.85 -46.74 -18.18
C ALA A 138 10.13 -48.22 -17.79
N ARG A 139 9.61 -48.68 -16.64
CA ARG A 139 9.72 -50.08 -16.21
C ARG A 139 9.02 -51.04 -17.17
N LEU A 140 7.78 -50.75 -17.56
CA LEU A 140 7.03 -51.58 -18.49
C LEU A 140 7.70 -51.67 -19.86
N ALA A 141 8.31 -50.59 -20.34
CA ALA A 141 9.09 -50.59 -21.59
C ALA A 141 10.34 -51.49 -21.49
N GLN A 142 11.03 -51.46 -20.35
CA GLN A 142 12.18 -52.35 -20.08
C GLN A 142 11.77 -53.83 -19.97
N GLU A 143 10.62 -54.13 -19.37
CA GLU A 143 10.11 -55.50 -19.27
C GLU A 143 9.70 -56.06 -20.62
N LYS A 144 9.01 -55.27 -21.46
CA LYS A 144 8.65 -55.67 -22.84
C LYS A 144 9.87 -55.95 -23.71
N THR A 145 10.91 -55.13 -23.62
CA THR A 145 12.15 -55.32 -24.39
C THR A 145 12.92 -56.57 -23.93
N LYS A 146 12.99 -56.84 -22.62
CA LYS A 146 13.58 -58.09 -22.08
C LYS A 146 12.79 -59.34 -22.45
N GLY A 147 11.45 -59.29 -22.43
CA GLY A 147 10.59 -60.42 -22.82
C GLY A 147 10.62 -60.74 -24.32
N HIS A 148 10.99 -59.77 -25.17
CA HIS A 148 11.17 -60.00 -26.61
C HIS A 148 12.55 -60.56 -26.97
N ALA A 149 13.59 -60.27 -26.18
CA ALA A 149 14.94 -60.79 -26.40
C ALA A 149 15.18 -62.22 -25.84
N ALA A 150 14.24 -62.75 -25.04
CA ALA A 150 14.30 -64.08 -24.41
C ALA A 150 13.45 -65.15 -25.14
N LYS A 151 12.89 -64.83 -26.31
CA LYS A 151 12.22 -65.77 -27.22
C LYS A 151 13.03 -65.90 -28.49
#